data_AF-A0A9N9ER41-F1
#
_entry.id   AF-A0A9N9ER41-F1
#
_cell.length_a   1.000
_cell.length_b   1.000
_cell.length_c   1.000
_cell.angle_alpha   90.00
_cell.angle_beta   90.00
_cell.angle_gamma   90.00
#
_symmetry.space_group_name_H-M   'P 1'
#
loop_
_entity.id
_entity.type
_entity.pdbx_description
1 polymer ?
#
loop_
_entity_poly.entity_id
_entity_poly.type
_entity_poly.pdbx_seq_one_letter_code
_entity_poly.pdbx_strand_id
1 'polypeptide(L)'
;MAFSVVLPTLAPSIVFAILFVISSISLGWRTLEHRRYAYFLFFVFSFLRIAAFIARALWSQDYTSQSKAIATGVITSGGYFLAIQPLYTVFTEWIDRIIGLENVSNREKLVIRLIKILIPLCSLIGIVGSVKQFTASSQEQADLGTDLRKATALGFLGLLAILLFNTLIYAQRYSNSIENKGMKRVTKKSILVLVIGCLLLISGMIYRTLSVFEPTSDVNKKEWYIYVFAFAPEWILMIFVSVINLEDLLGKDNFNSDEEISNKRELAK
;
A
#
# COMPACT_ATOMS: atom_id res chain seq x y z
N MET A 1 -18.55 19.38 20.33
CA MET A 1 -18.17 18.04 19.82
C MET A 1 -17.32 18.22 18.59
N ALA A 2 -15.99 18.21 18.73
CA ALA A 2 -15.04 18.29 17.62
C ALA A 2 -14.16 17.05 17.66
N PHE A 3 -14.73 15.90 17.29
CA PHE A 3 -13.90 14.76 16.93
C PHE A 3 -13.50 14.97 15.48
N SER A 4 -12.20 15.09 15.26
CA SER A 4 -11.50 15.30 14.00
C SER A 4 -11.67 14.12 13.04
N VAL A 5 -12.91 13.87 12.65
CA VAL A 5 -13.27 12.85 11.68
C VAL A 5 -14.00 13.58 10.56
N VAL A 6 -13.39 13.57 9.39
CA VAL A 6 -14.08 13.90 8.15
C VAL A 6 -15.37 13.07 8.13
N LEU A 7 -16.51 13.75 8.26
CA LEU A 7 -17.82 13.11 8.30
C LEU A 7 -17.94 12.17 7.10
N PRO A 8 -18.57 11.01 7.24
CA PRO A 8 -18.78 10.15 6.08
C PRO A 8 -19.80 10.78 5.13
N THR A 9 -19.45 10.88 3.86
CA THR A 9 -20.36 11.28 2.78
C THR A 9 -20.80 10.07 1.97
N LEU A 10 -22.11 10.00 1.70
CA LEU A 10 -22.73 8.84 1.06
C LEU A 10 -22.25 8.64 -0.38
N ALA A 11 -22.33 9.68 -1.21
CA ALA A 11 -22.06 9.57 -2.65
C ALA A 11 -20.61 9.14 -2.96
N PRO A 12 -19.54 9.77 -2.39
CA PRO A 12 -18.17 9.32 -2.61
C PRO A 12 -17.95 7.88 -2.12
N SER A 13 -18.57 7.50 -1.00
CA SER A 13 -18.45 6.14 -0.47
C SER A 13 -19.00 5.09 -1.43
N ILE A 14 -20.17 5.35 -2.04
CA ILE A 14 -20.77 4.45 -3.04
C ILE A 14 -19.89 4.36 -4.29
N VAL A 15 -19.45 5.49 -4.83
CA VAL A 15 -18.62 5.52 -6.05
C VAL A 15 -17.34 4.74 -5.86
N PHE A 16 -16.60 4.99 -4.77
CA PHE A 16 -15.36 4.24 -4.51
C PHE A 16 -15.62 2.77 -4.19
N ALA A 17 -16.72 2.41 -3.51
CA ALA A 17 -17.07 1.01 -3.32
C ALA A 17 -17.21 0.26 -4.66
N ILE A 18 -17.92 0.84 -5.64
CA ILE A 18 -18.08 0.26 -6.98
C ILE A 18 -16.72 0.15 -7.69
N LEU A 19 -15.91 1.21 -7.64
CA LEU A 19 -14.57 1.21 -8.24
C LEU A 19 -13.66 0.12 -7.66
N PHE A 20 -13.68 -0.09 -6.34
CA PHE A 20 -12.91 -1.15 -5.69
C PHE A 20 -13.50 -2.55 -5.96
N VAL A 21 -14.82 -2.71 -6.14
CA VAL A 21 -15.42 -3.97 -6.60
C VAL A 21 -14.84 -4.38 -7.97
N ILE A 22 -14.81 -3.45 -8.93
CA ILE A 22 -14.25 -3.71 -10.26
C ILE A 22 -12.77 -4.11 -10.15
N SER A 23 -11.98 -3.36 -9.39
CA SER A 23 -10.57 -3.69 -9.17
C SER A 23 -10.37 -5.01 -8.43
N SER A 24 -11.23 -5.35 -7.47
CA SER A 24 -11.19 -6.61 -6.71
C SER A 24 -11.48 -7.81 -7.61
N ILE A 25 -12.44 -7.72 -8.52
CA ILE A 25 -12.71 -8.79 -9.51
C ILE A 25 -11.49 -8.99 -10.42
N SER A 26 -10.93 -7.90 -10.96
CA SER A 26 -9.74 -7.95 -11.82
C SER A 26 -8.53 -8.57 -11.10
N LEU A 27 -8.25 -8.14 -9.86
CA LEU A 27 -7.16 -8.68 -9.05
C LEU A 27 -7.42 -10.11 -8.59
N GLY A 28 -8.68 -10.48 -8.34
CA GLY A 28 -9.08 -11.85 -8.00
C GLY A 28 -8.78 -12.80 -9.16
N TRP A 29 -9.14 -12.41 -10.39
CA TRP A 29 -8.79 -13.16 -11.59
C TRP A 29 -7.28 -13.34 -11.74
N ARG A 30 -6.52 -12.25 -11.63
CA ARG A 30 -5.04 -12.28 -11.68
C ARG A 30 -4.42 -13.14 -10.59
N THR A 31 -5.01 -13.16 -9.39
CA THR A 31 -4.54 -13.99 -8.27
C THR A 31 -4.70 -15.47 -8.60
N LEU A 32 -5.79 -15.86 -9.24
CA LEU A 32 -6.02 -17.25 -9.67
C LEU A 32 -5.09 -17.67 -10.82
N GLU A 33 -4.85 -16.77 -11.77
CA GLU A 33 -4.01 -17.00 -12.94
C GLU A 33 -2.52 -17.16 -12.58
N HIS A 34 -1.95 -16.21 -11.84
CA HIS A 34 -0.50 -16.17 -11.57
C HIS A 34 -0.11 -16.71 -10.18
N ARG A 35 -1.07 -16.92 -9.28
CA ARG A 35 -0.87 -17.46 -7.92
C ARG A 35 0.24 -16.78 -7.09
N ARG A 36 0.48 -15.48 -7.31
CA ARG A 36 1.47 -14.72 -6.55
C ARG A 36 0.90 -14.10 -5.29
N TYR A 37 1.72 -14.13 -4.25
CA TYR A 37 1.34 -13.59 -2.94
C TYR A 37 1.06 -12.08 -2.98
N ALA A 38 1.80 -11.30 -3.78
CA ALA A 38 1.55 -9.86 -3.93
C ALA A 38 0.15 -9.55 -4.51
N TYR A 39 -0.31 -10.30 -5.52
CA TYR A 39 -1.67 -10.14 -6.06
C TYR A 39 -2.74 -10.48 -5.03
N PHE A 40 -2.54 -11.57 -4.27
CA PHE A 40 -3.44 -11.94 -3.19
C PHE A 40 -3.56 -10.83 -2.14
N LEU A 41 -2.43 -10.23 -1.73
CA LEU A 41 -2.44 -9.11 -0.79
C LEU A 41 -3.18 -7.87 -1.34
N PHE A 42 -2.96 -7.52 -2.61
CA PHE A 42 -3.71 -6.44 -3.26
C PHE A 42 -5.21 -6.75 -3.37
N PHE A 43 -5.57 -8.01 -3.63
CA PHE A 43 -6.96 -8.46 -3.65
C PHE A 43 -7.61 -8.30 -2.27
N VAL A 44 -6.96 -8.78 -1.20
CA VAL A 44 -7.47 -8.63 0.18
C VAL A 44 -7.56 -7.16 0.57
N PHE A 45 -6.57 -6.33 0.20
CA PHE A 45 -6.62 -4.89 0.40
C PHE A 45 -7.85 -4.26 -0.29
N SER A 46 -8.06 -4.57 -1.56
CA SER A 46 -9.22 -4.08 -2.33
C SER A 46 -10.54 -4.50 -1.68
N PHE A 47 -10.63 -5.74 -1.22
CA PHE A 47 -11.81 -6.24 -0.51
C PHE A 47 -12.06 -5.51 0.82
N LEU A 48 -11.01 -5.28 1.63
CA LEU A 48 -11.13 -4.48 2.83
C LEU A 48 -11.57 -3.05 2.53
N ARG A 49 -11.14 -2.46 1.40
CA ARG A 49 -11.60 -1.13 0.99
C ARG A 49 -13.10 -1.11 0.69
N ILE A 50 -13.63 -2.13 0.01
CA ILE A 50 -15.08 -2.27 -0.21
C ILE A 50 -15.81 -2.28 1.15
N ALA A 51 -15.36 -3.12 2.09
CA ALA A 51 -15.96 -3.18 3.42
C ALA A 51 -15.88 -1.84 4.17
N ALA A 52 -14.75 -1.13 4.06
CA ALA A 52 -14.58 0.20 4.67
C ALA A 52 -15.57 1.21 4.09
N PHE A 53 -15.76 1.24 2.77
CA PHE A 53 -16.69 2.15 2.12
C PHE A 53 -18.16 1.81 2.40
N ILE A 54 -18.50 0.53 2.52
CA ILE A 54 -19.85 0.11 2.97
C ILE A 54 -20.08 0.57 4.41
N ALA A 55 -19.15 0.31 5.33
CA ALA A 55 -19.25 0.76 6.72
C ALA A 55 -19.38 2.29 6.81
N ARG A 56 -18.63 3.01 5.96
CA ARG A 56 -18.67 4.47 5.88
C ARG A 56 -20.00 4.97 5.32
N ALA A 57 -20.55 4.34 4.30
CA ALA A 57 -21.88 4.65 3.77
C ALA A 57 -22.97 4.44 4.82
N LEU A 58 -22.94 3.32 5.56
CA LEU A 58 -23.87 3.06 6.67
C LEU A 58 -23.71 4.06 7.83
N TRP A 59 -22.49 4.53 8.07
CA TRP A 59 -22.23 5.56 9.08
C TRP A 59 -22.77 6.93 8.66
N SER A 60 -22.77 7.25 7.36
CA SER A 60 -23.35 8.51 6.84
C SER A 60 -24.86 8.64 7.04
N GLN A 61 -25.56 7.53 7.27
CA GLN A 61 -27.00 7.53 7.54
C GLN A 61 -27.32 7.66 9.04
N ASP A 62 -26.34 7.39 9.91
CA ASP A 62 -26.52 7.35 11.36
C ASP A 62 -25.20 7.71 12.04
N TYR A 63 -24.99 9.01 12.21
CA TYR A 63 -23.78 9.59 12.77
C TYR A 63 -23.59 9.28 14.27
N THR A 64 -24.64 8.80 14.95
CA THR A 64 -24.61 8.51 16.39
C THR A 64 -23.96 7.18 16.72
N SER A 65 -23.86 6.28 15.75
CA SER A 65 -23.32 4.94 15.94
C SER A 65 -21.79 4.93 16.05
N GLN A 66 -21.28 4.87 17.29
CA GLN A 66 -19.85 4.74 17.59
C GLN A 66 -19.23 3.47 16.98
N SER A 67 -19.97 2.36 16.94
CA SER A 67 -19.47 1.09 16.40
C SER A 67 -19.14 1.18 14.91
N LYS A 68 -19.96 1.90 14.12
CA LYS A 68 -19.69 2.15 12.69
C LYS A 68 -18.47 3.05 12.48
N ALA A 69 -18.29 4.05 13.35
CA ALA A 69 -17.13 4.93 13.32
C ALA A 69 -15.82 4.17 13.62
N ILE A 70 -15.84 3.34 14.68
CA ILE A 70 -14.72 2.46 15.06
C ILE A 70 -14.41 1.49 13.92
N ALA A 71 -15.40 0.79 13.39
CA ALA A 71 -15.20 -0.16 12.30
C ALA A 71 -14.54 0.50 11.09
N THR A 72 -15.01 1.69 10.70
CA THR A 72 -14.42 2.47 9.61
C THR A 72 -12.96 2.83 9.90
N GLY A 73 -12.65 3.29 11.11
CA GLY A 73 -11.28 3.62 11.52
C GLY A 73 -10.33 2.43 11.54
N VAL A 74 -10.79 1.30 12.09
CA VAL A 74 -10.03 0.05 12.18
C VAL A 74 -9.75 -0.54 10.80
N ILE A 75 -10.78 -0.68 9.94
CA ILE A 75 -10.62 -1.20 8.59
C ILE A 75 -9.72 -0.27 7.76
N THR A 76 -9.88 1.05 7.91
CA THR A 76 -9.03 2.01 7.19
C THR A 76 -7.57 1.91 7.62
N SER A 77 -7.29 1.81 8.92
CA SER A 77 -5.94 1.70 9.46
C SER A 77 -5.28 0.37 9.08
N GLY A 78 -6.01 -0.75 9.22
CA GLY A 78 -5.57 -2.07 8.78
C GLY A 78 -5.36 -2.17 7.27
N GLY A 79 -6.18 -1.46 6.48
CA GLY A 79 -6.04 -1.39 5.04
C GLY A 79 -4.69 -0.84 4.59
N TYR A 80 -4.09 0.13 5.29
CA TYR A 80 -2.78 0.69 4.91
C TYR A 80 -1.65 -0.30 4.98
N PHE A 81 -1.66 -1.15 6.01
CA PHE A 81 -0.72 -2.26 6.10
C PHE A 81 -0.81 -3.11 4.83
N LEU A 82 -2.02 -3.49 4.41
CA LEU A 82 -2.21 -4.29 3.20
C LEU A 82 -1.98 -3.54 1.89
N ALA A 83 -1.92 -2.20 1.88
CA ALA A 83 -1.53 -1.43 0.70
C ALA A 83 -0.01 -1.41 0.52
N ILE A 84 0.75 -1.29 1.61
CA ILE A 84 2.21 -1.16 1.60
C ILE A 84 2.90 -2.53 1.53
N GLN A 85 2.37 -3.53 2.26
CA GLN A 85 2.92 -4.88 2.32
C GLN A 85 3.15 -5.55 0.95
N PRO A 86 2.24 -5.48 -0.04
CA PRO A 86 2.50 -6.05 -1.37
C PRO A 86 3.59 -5.30 -2.12
N LEU A 87 3.71 -3.97 -2.01
CA LEU A 87 4.83 -3.23 -2.60
C LEU A 87 6.16 -3.64 -1.95
N TYR A 88 6.18 -3.78 -0.63
CA TYR A 88 7.34 -4.32 0.08
C TYR A 88 7.71 -5.72 -0.41
N THR A 89 6.72 -6.58 -0.65
CA THR A 89 6.92 -7.94 -1.17
C THR A 89 7.52 -7.91 -2.58
N VAL A 90 6.99 -7.08 -3.47
CA VAL A 90 7.54 -6.91 -4.83
C VAL A 90 8.97 -6.37 -4.77
N PHE A 91 9.26 -5.44 -3.86
CA PHE A 91 10.59 -4.88 -3.65
C PHE A 91 11.59 -5.94 -3.18
N THR A 92 11.23 -6.77 -2.19
CA THR A 92 12.13 -7.83 -1.69
C THR A 92 12.33 -8.94 -2.70
N GLU A 93 11.28 -9.35 -3.43
CA GLU A 93 11.38 -10.32 -4.52
C GLU A 93 12.27 -9.80 -5.66
N TRP A 94 12.18 -8.51 -5.98
CA TRP A 94 13.04 -7.88 -6.97
C TRP A 94 14.52 -7.88 -6.53
N ILE A 95 14.80 -7.52 -5.28
CA ILE A 95 16.17 -7.57 -4.73
C ILE A 95 16.72 -9.00 -4.79
N ASP A 96 15.94 -9.97 -4.32
CA ASP A 96 16.39 -11.36 -4.26
C ASP A 96 16.72 -11.91 -5.65
N ARG A 97 15.90 -11.59 -6.66
CA ARG A 97 16.14 -12.06 -8.03
C ARG A 97 17.34 -11.40 -8.71
N ILE A 98 17.49 -10.08 -8.57
CA ILE A 98 18.55 -9.35 -9.29
C ILE A 98 19.89 -9.53 -8.59
N ILE A 99 19.92 -9.42 -7.26
CA ILE A 99 21.13 -9.31 -6.47
C ILE A 99 21.42 -10.63 -5.74
N GLY A 100 20.39 -11.36 -5.32
CA GLY A 100 20.49 -12.44 -4.34
C GLY A 100 20.58 -11.85 -2.94
N LEU A 101 19.66 -12.24 -2.04
CA LEU A 101 19.67 -11.70 -0.67
C LEU A 101 20.99 -11.94 0.06
N GLU A 102 21.76 -12.97 -0.29
CA GLU A 102 23.09 -13.24 0.26
C GLU A 102 24.10 -12.11 0.01
N ASN A 103 24.07 -11.49 -1.18
CA ASN A 103 25.01 -10.46 -1.63
C ASN A 103 24.67 -9.06 -1.09
N VAL A 104 23.54 -8.92 -0.39
CA VAL A 104 23.12 -7.68 0.25
C VAL A 104 23.87 -7.50 1.58
N SER A 105 24.34 -6.29 1.88
CA SER A 105 25.10 -6.01 3.10
C SER A 105 24.26 -6.23 4.36
N ASN A 106 24.90 -6.50 5.50
CA ASN A 106 24.19 -6.74 6.76
C ASN A 106 23.35 -5.53 7.20
N ARG A 107 23.81 -4.30 6.91
CA ARG A 107 23.07 -3.06 7.21
C ARG A 107 21.79 -2.95 6.38
N GLU A 108 21.89 -3.28 5.10
CA GLU A 108 20.75 -3.31 4.18
C GLU A 108 19.71 -4.37 4.56
N LYS A 109 20.17 -5.59 4.91
CA LYS A 109 19.31 -6.65 5.45
C LYS A 109 18.57 -6.19 6.71
N LEU A 110 19.24 -5.45 7.59
CA LEU A 110 18.62 -4.87 8.79
C LEU A 110 17.50 -3.90 8.40
N VAL A 111 17.75 -2.97 7.47
CA VAL A 111 16.72 -2.02 6.99
C VAL A 111 15.51 -2.77 6.40
N ILE A 112 15.73 -3.77 5.57
CA ILE A 112 14.66 -4.59 4.98
C ILE A 112 13.82 -5.28 6.06
N ARG A 113 14.47 -5.82 7.11
CA ARG A 113 13.76 -6.44 8.25
C ARG A 113 13.00 -5.42 9.09
N LEU A 114 13.58 -4.25 9.33
CA LEU A 114 12.94 -3.18 10.09
C LEU A 114 11.66 -2.72 9.40
N ILE A 115 11.70 -2.49 8.08
CA ILE A 115 10.50 -2.13 7.32
C ILE A 115 9.41 -3.21 7.49
N LYS A 116 9.77 -4.50 7.37
CA LYS A 116 8.84 -5.63 7.55
C LYS A 116 8.09 -5.60 8.89
N ILE A 117 8.78 -5.21 9.95
CA ILE A 117 8.24 -5.19 11.32
C ILE A 117 7.46 -3.90 11.57
N LEU A 118 7.95 -2.77 11.04
CA LEU A 118 7.34 -1.46 11.27
C LEU A 118 5.99 -1.31 10.55
N ILE A 119 5.81 -1.89 9.36
CA ILE A 119 4.52 -1.82 8.62
C ILE A 119 3.35 -2.35 9.48
N PRO A 120 3.36 -3.59 10.03
CA PRO A 120 2.28 -4.06 10.89
C PRO A 120 2.21 -3.31 12.23
N LEU A 121 3.34 -2.89 12.79
CA LEU A 121 3.37 -2.14 14.04
C LEU A 121 2.63 -0.79 13.91
N CYS A 122 2.89 -0.03 12.86
CA CYS A 122 2.17 1.22 12.56
C CYS A 122 0.67 0.97 12.43
N SER A 123 0.26 -0.13 11.79
CA SER A 123 -1.15 -0.50 11.67
C SER A 123 -1.81 -0.78 13.02
N LEU A 124 -1.13 -1.50 13.91
CA LEU A 124 -1.64 -1.77 15.25
C LEU A 124 -1.82 -0.48 16.05
N ILE A 125 -0.84 0.44 15.97
CA ILE A 125 -0.93 1.76 16.59
C ILE A 125 -2.14 2.54 16.05
N GLY A 126 -2.39 2.49 14.73
CA GLY A 126 -3.54 3.15 14.11
C GLY A 126 -4.89 2.58 14.54
N ILE A 127 -4.97 1.25 14.68
CA ILE A 127 -6.15 0.56 15.19
C ILE A 127 -6.42 0.97 16.63
N VAL A 128 -5.41 0.93 17.51
CA VAL A 128 -5.53 1.34 18.91
C VAL A 128 -5.93 2.81 19.02
N GLY A 129 -5.33 3.69 18.21
CA GLY A 129 -5.69 5.11 18.14
C GLY A 129 -7.14 5.32 17.71
N SER A 130 -7.60 4.57 16.71
CA SER A 130 -8.99 4.63 16.24
C SER A 130 -9.98 4.19 17.31
N VAL A 131 -9.71 3.08 18.00
CA VAL A 131 -10.58 2.60 19.10
C VAL A 131 -10.63 3.63 20.23
N LYS A 132 -9.46 4.07 20.72
CA LYS A 132 -9.38 5.05 21.82
C LYS A 132 -10.09 6.36 21.51
N GLN A 133 -10.02 6.85 20.28
CA GLN A 133 -10.66 8.11 19.90
C GLN A 133 -12.20 8.05 20.06
N PHE A 134 -12.82 6.90 19.82
CA PHE A 134 -14.28 6.76 19.85
C PHE A 134 -14.83 6.13 21.13
N THR A 135 -14.01 5.45 21.92
CA THR A 135 -14.40 4.86 23.21
C THR A 135 -13.90 5.66 24.42
N ALA A 136 -13.32 6.85 24.20
CA ALA A 136 -12.76 7.67 25.26
C ALA A 136 -13.83 8.08 26.29
N SER A 137 -13.54 7.85 27.57
CA SER A 137 -14.37 8.32 28.69
C SER A 137 -13.89 9.67 29.24
N SER A 138 -12.72 10.15 28.79
CA SER A 138 -12.14 11.45 29.17
C SER A 138 -11.52 12.14 27.96
N GLN A 139 -11.37 13.46 28.04
CA GLN A 139 -10.73 14.26 26.98
C GLN A 139 -9.28 13.81 26.72
N GLU A 140 -8.51 13.51 27.77
CA GLU A 140 -7.14 13.03 27.68
C GLU A 140 -7.03 11.73 26.85
N GLN A 141 -7.98 10.80 27.02
CA GLN A 141 -8.01 9.56 26.22
C GLN A 141 -8.34 9.83 24.75
N ALA A 142 -9.21 10.80 24.47
CA ALA A 142 -9.54 11.21 23.11
C ALA A 142 -8.36 11.89 22.41
N ASP A 143 -7.61 12.73 23.14
CA ASP A 143 -6.41 13.40 22.65
C ASP A 143 -5.31 12.37 22.34
N LEU A 144 -5.08 11.42 23.26
CA LEU A 144 -4.17 10.29 23.01
C LEU A 144 -4.56 9.49 21.76
N GLY A 145 -5.84 9.18 21.58
CA GLY A 145 -6.33 8.50 20.38
C GLY A 145 -6.01 9.27 19.09
N THR A 146 -6.20 10.59 19.13
CA THR A 146 -5.89 11.50 18.01
C THR A 146 -4.40 11.54 17.71
N ASP A 147 -3.55 11.60 18.73
CA ASP A 147 -2.10 11.64 18.56
C ASP A 147 -1.54 10.31 18.04
N LEU A 148 -2.09 9.17 18.48
CA LEU A 148 -1.74 7.86 17.91
C LEU A 148 -2.11 7.77 16.42
N ARG A 149 -3.23 8.37 16.00
CA ARG A 149 -3.61 8.45 14.58
C ARG A 149 -2.66 9.34 13.78
N LYS A 150 -2.26 10.50 14.31
CA LYS A 150 -1.24 11.37 13.69
C LYS A 150 0.09 10.65 13.54
N ALA A 151 0.55 10.00 14.61
CA ALA A 151 1.80 9.23 14.63
C ALA A 151 1.76 8.08 13.60
N THR A 152 0.62 7.40 13.48
CA THR A 152 0.44 6.34 12.47
C THR A 152 0.49 6.87 11.04
N ALA A 153 -0.17 8.00 10.76
CA ALA A 153 -0.16 8.62 9.44
C ALA A 153 1.26 9.01 9.02
N LEU A 154 2.01 9.67 9.92
CA LEU A 154 3.42 10.01 9.71
C LEU A 154 4.30 8.77 9.59
N GLY A 155 4.05 7.74 10.39
CA GLY A 155 4.79 6.47 10.36
C GLY A 155 4.67 5.79 9.00
N PHE A 156 3.46 5.64 8.46
CA PHE A 156 3.26 5.07 7.13
C PHE A 156 3.84 5.95 6.01
N LEU A 157 3.72 7.28 6.10
CA LEU A 157 4.34 8.19 5.15
C LEU A 157 5.87 8.04 5.14
N GLY A 158 6.48 7.95 6.32
CA GLY A 158 7.91 7.70 6.48
C GLY A 158 8.32 6.34 5.92
N LEU A 159 7.56 5.28 6.19
CA LEU A 159 7.84 3.94 5.65
C LEU A 159 7.78 3.90 4.11
N LEU A 160 6.80 4.58 3.52
CA LEU A 160 6.70 4.71 2.06
C LEU A 160 7.86 5.51 1.47
N ALA A 161 8.26 6.61 2.11
CA ALA A 161 9.42 7.39 1.69
C ALA A 161 10.72 6.58 1.77
N ILE A 162 10.90 5.81 2.85
CA ILE A 162 12.03 4.90 3.02
C ILE A 162 12.01 3.81 1.94
N LEU A 163 10.86 3.22 1.64
CA LEU A 163 10.72 2.18 0.60
C LEU A 163 11.05 2.75 -0.79
N LEU A 164 10.55 3.94 -1.12
CA LEU A 164 10.86 4.65 -2.36
C LEU A 164 12.36 4.94 -2.46
N PHE A 165 12.96 5.49 -1.41
CA PHE A 165 14.37 5.84 -1.39
C PHE A 165 15.27 4.61 -1.52
N ASN A 166 14.95 3.51 -0.82
CA ASN A 166 15.65 2.24 -0.99
C ASN A 166 15.51 1.71 -2.43
N THR A 167 14.32 1.78 -3.02
CA THR A 167 14.12 1.37 -4.42
C THR A 167 15.05 2.12 -5.37
N LEU A 168 15.17 3.44 -5.21
CA LEU A 168 16.04 4.28 -6.04
C LEU A 168 17.53 4.02 -5.79
N ILE A 169 17.97 3.91 -4.53
CA ILE A 169 19.36 3.60 -4.19
C ILE A 169 19.77 2.27 -4.79
N TYR A 170 18.96 1.22 -4.63
CA TYR A 170 19.30 -0.10 -5.13
C TYR A 170 19.31 -0.11 -6.66
N ALA A 171 18.38 0.60 -7.30
CA ALA A 171 18.37 0.74 -8.75
C ALA A 171 19.66 1.36 -9.28
N GLN A 172 20.18 2.38 -8.60
CA GLN A 172 21.44 3.04 -8.97
C GLN A 172 22.66 2.18 -8.65
N ARG A 173 22.75 1.70 -7.40
CA ARG A 173 23.90 0.96 -6.88
C ARG A 173 24.16 -0.33 -7.65
N TYR A 174 23.11 -1.04 -8.02
CA TYR A 174 23.21 -2.34 -8.69
C TYR A 174 22.99 -2.26 -10.21
N SER A 175 23.05 -1.07 -10.80
CA SER A 175 22.92 -0.86 -12.26
C SER A 175 23.89 -1.72 -13.06
N ASN A 176 25.14 -1.87 -12.59
CA ASN A 176 26.14 -2.70 -13.26
C ASN A 176 25.82 -4.20 -13.18
N SER A 177 25.32 -4.67 -12.03
CA SER A 177 24.87 -6.07 -11.89
C SER A 177 23.67 -6.37 -12.78
N ILE A 178 22.79 -5.39 -12.97
CA ILE A 178 21.63 -5.48 -13.88
C ILE A 178 22.10 -5.56 -15.34
N GLU A 179 23.11 -4.80 -15.72
CA GLU A 179 23.71 -4.83 -17.06
C GLU A 179 24.37 -6.17 -17.35
N ASN A 180 25.20 -6.66 -16.44
CA ASN A 180 25.93 -7.90 -16.61
C ASN A 180 25.01 -9.12 -16.76
N LYS A 181 23.82 -9.09 -16.14
CA LYS A 181 22.82 -10.17 -16.25
C LYS A 181 21.85 -10.01 -17.42
N GLY A 182 22.00 -9.01 -18.29
CA GLY A 182 21.07 -8.76 -19.41
C GLY A 182 19.64 -8.36 -19.01
N MET A 183 19.38 -8.15 -17.72
CA MET A 183 18.03 -7.94 -17.17
C MET A 183 17.57 -6.47 -17.20
N LYS A 184 18.26 -5.59 -17.96
CA LYS A 184 17.96 -4.14 -18.01
C LYS A 184 16.48 -3.82 -18.23
N ARG A 185 15.81 -4.50 -19.17
CA ARG A 185 14.41 -4.23 -19.51
C ARG A 185 13.45 -4.65 -18.38
N VAL A 186 13.67 -5.82 -17.81
CA VAL A 186 12.87 -6.39 -16.72
C VAL A 186 12.99 -5.51 -15.46
N THR A 187 14.22 -5.17 -15.08
CA THR A 187 14.50 -4.34 -13.91
C THR A 187 13.92 -2.94 -14.05
N LYS A 188 14.03 -2.30 -15.22
CA LYS A 188 13.43 -0.97 -15.45
C LYS A 188 11.92 -0.97 -15.21
N LYS A 189 11.21 -1.99 -15.70
CA LYS A 189 9.76 -2.08 -15.48
C LYS A 189 9.43 -2.33 -14.01
N SER A 190 10.16 -3.21 -13.32
CA SER A 190 9.96 -3.47 -11.88
C SER A 190 10.17 -2.22 -11.02
N ILE A 191 11.27 -1.50 -11.26
CA ILE A 191 11.55 -0.22 -10.58
C ILE A 191 10.45 0.79 -10.87
N LEU A 192 10.00 0.90 -12.13
CA LEU A 192 8.92 1.82 -12.50
C LEU A 192 7.63 1.50 -11.75
N VAL A 193 7.25 0.23 -11.62
CA VAL A 193 6.06 -0.16 -10.84
C VAL A 193 6.20 0.18 -9.36
N LEU A 194 7.36 -0.10 -8.76
CA LEU A 194 7.62 0.23 -7.36
C LEU A 194 7.60 1.74 -7.12
N VAL A 195 8.25 2.52 -7.99
CA VAL A 195 8.32 3.98 -7.88
C VAL A 195 6.93 4.59 -8.05
N ILE A 196 6.19 4.24 -9.11
CA ILE A 196 4.83 4.74 -9.34
C ILE A 196 3.92 4.32 -8.17
N GLY A 197 4.00 3.07 -7.72
CA GLY A 197 3.21 2.58 -6.60
C GLY A 197 3.48 3.32 -5.30
N CYS A 198 4.75 3.57 -4.97
CA CYS A 198 5.11 4.36 -3.80
C CYS A 198 4.63 5.81 -3.94
N LEU A 199 4.79 6.46 -5.10
CA LEU A 199 4.35 7.84 -5.32
C LEU A 199 2.81 7.98 -5.22
N LEU A 200 2.07 7.01 -5.75
CA LEU A 200 0.61 6.98 -5.61
C LEU A 200 0.21 6.85 -4.14
N LEU A 201 0.81 5.93 -3.38
CA LEU A 201 0.48 5.80 -1.96
C LEU A 201 0.93 7.01 -1.13
N ILE A 202 2.10 7.59 -1.42
CA ILE A 202 2.59 8.82 -0.75
C ILE A 202 1.61 9.96 -0.98
N SER A 203 1.18 10.18 -2.22
CA SER A 203 0.21 11.25 -2.52
C SER A 203 -1.08 11.06 -1.72
N GLY A 204 -1.68 9.87 -1.74
CA GLY A 204 -2.86 9.56 -0.93
C GLY A 204 -2.64 9.75 0.58
N MET A 205 -1.45 9.41 1.10
CA MET A 205 -1.12 9.56 2.52
C MET A 205 -0.87 11.01 2.95
N ILE A 206 -0.32 11.86 2.08
CA ILE A 206 -0.18 13.29 2.36
C ILE A 206 -1.56 13.91 2.63
N TYR A 207 -2.53 13.68 1.74
CA TYR A 207 -3.89 14.24 1.91
C TYR A 207 -4.58 13.76 3.19
N ARG A 208 -4.35 12.50 3.57
CA ARG A 208 -4.91 11.97 4.82
C ARG A 208 -4.22 12.51 6.04
N THR A 209 -2.91 12.69 5.98
CA THR A 209 -2.15 13.33 7.05
C THR A 209 -2.70 14.74 7.26
N LEU A 210 -2.81 15.55 6.20
CA LEU A 210 -3.42 16.88 6.27
C LEU A 210 -4.83 16.84 6.89
N SER A 211 -5.66 15.85 6.52
CA SER A 211 -7.01 15.70 7.07
C SER A 211 -7.05 15.37 8.56
N VAL A 212 -6.02 14.70 9.10
CA VAL A 212 -5.91 14.38 10.53
C VAL A 212 -5.35 15.56 11.33
N PHE A 213 -4.46 16.35 10.73
CA PHE A 213 -3.84 17.53 11.36
C PHE A 213 -4.73 18.77 11.33
N GLU A 214 -5.53 18.96 10.28
CA GLU A 214 -6.45 20.09 10.12
C GLU A 214 -7.91 19.61 10.01
N PRO A 215 -8.53 19.21 11.13
CA PRO A 215 -9.96 18.95 11.17
C PRO A 215 -10.73 20.26 11.11
N THR A 216 -10.85 20.85 9.93
CA THR A 216 -11.53 22.14 9.77
C THR A 216 -13.05 21.99 9.98
N SER A 217 -13.68 22.99 10.57
CA SER A 217 -15.14 23.06 10.75
C SER A 217 -15.91 23.22 9.42
N ASP A 218 -15.21 23.55 8.32
CA ASP A 218 -15.73 23.71 6.96
C ASP A 218 -15.49 22.47 6.06
N VAL A 219 -15.07 21.33 6.63
CA VAL A 219 -14.69 20.09 5.90
C VAL A 219 -15.74 19.66 4.87
N ASN A 220 -17.03 19.88 5.10
CA ASN A 220 -18.08 19.53 4.14
C ASN A 220 -17.94 20.22 2.77
N LYS A 221 -17.32 21.40 2.67
CA LYS A 221 -17.16 22.13 1.39
C LYS A 221 -16.00 21.61 0.53
N LYS A 222 -14.99 20.99 1.14
CA LYS A 222 -13.80 20.45 0.44
C LYS A 222 -13.66 18.93 0.56
N GLU A 223 -14.64 18.27 1.14
CA GLU A 223 -14.60 16.85 1.47
C GLU A 223 -14.38 15.98 0.24
N TRP A 224 -15.09 16.27 -0.84
CA TRP A 224 -14.98 15.48 -2.07
C TRP A 224 -13.57 15.50 -2.65
N TYR A 225 -12.85 16.63 -2.55
CA TYR A 225 -11.45 16.72 -2.97
C TYR A 225 -10.57 15.82 -2.10
N ILE A 226 -10.81 15.81 -0.78
CA ILE A 226 -10.09 14.92 0.14
C ILE A 226 -10.32 13.47 -0.25
N TYR A 227 -11.54 13.06 -0.62
CA TYR A 227 -11.79 11.66 -1.02
C TYR A 227 -11.13 11.31 -2.35
N VAL A 228 -11.26 12.17 -3.35
CA VAL A 228 -10.64 11.94 -4.66
C VAL A 228 -9.14 11.81 -4.49
N PHE A 229 -8.49 12.74 -3.80
CA PHE A 229 -7.04 12.72 -3.67
C PHE A 229 -6.51 11.71 -2.65
N ALA A 230 -7.30 11.31 -1.64
CA ALA A 230 -6.88 10.30 -0.67
C ALA A 230 -7.05 8.86 -1.17
N PHE A 231 -8.13 8.57 -1.91
CA PHE A 231 -8.49 7.20 -2.30
C PHE A 231 -8.27 6.90 -3.78
N ALA A 232 -8.34 7.89 -4.69
CA ALA A 232 -8.07 7.63 -6.10
C ALA A 232 -6.65 7.09 -6.35
N PRO A 233 -5.58 7.56 -5.67
CA PRO A 233 -4.25 7.00 -5.89
C PRO A 233 -4.16 5.51 -5.56
N GLU A 234 -4.88 5.05 -4.53
CA GLU A 234 -4.94 3.63 -4.18
C GLU A 234 -5.71 2.82 -5.21
N TRP A 235 -6.85 3.34 -5.67
CA TRP A 235 -7.62 2.69 -6.71
C TRP A 235 -6.85 2.61 -8.03
N ILE A 236 -6.19 3.70 -8.43
CA ILE A 236 -5.30 3.74 -9.62
C ILE A 236 -4.19 2.71 -9.48
N LEU A 237 -3.59 2.59 -8.28
CA LEU A 237 -2.59 1.56 -8.02
C LEU A 237 -3.17 0.14 -8.23
N MET A 238 -4.38 -0.14 -7.77
CA MET A 238 -5.01 -1.44 -7.96
C MET A 238 -5.21 -1.77 -9.43
N ILE A 239 -5.72 -0.80 -10.22
CA ILE A 239 -5.90 -0.96 -11.66
C ILE A 239 -4.54 -1.18 -12.33
N PHE A 240 -3.56 -0.33 -12.02
CA PHE A 240 -2.22 -0.39 -12.58
C PHE A 240 -1.56 -1.77 -12.34
N VAL A 241 -1.64 -2.30 -11.12
CA VAL A 241 -1.11 -3.63 -10.81
C VAL A 241 -1.93 -4.75 -11.46
N SER A 242 -3.25 -4.59 -11.60
CA SER A 242 -4.08 -5.60 -12.27
C SER A 242 -3.80 -5.72 -13.78
N VAL A 243 -3.37 -4.62 -14.41
CA VAL A 243 -3.02 -4.58 -15.84
C VAL A 243 -1.63 -5.15 -16.07
N ILE A 244 -0.68 -4.87 -15.18
CA ILE A 244 0.71 -5.29 -15.38
C ILE A 244 0.92 -6.71 -14.87
N ASN A 245 1.56 -7.54 -15.70
CA ASN A 245 2.00 -8.87 -15.28
C ASN A 245 3.26 -8.76 -14.38
N LEU A 246 3.11 -8.99 -13.08
CA LEU A 246 4.20 -9.05 -12.11
C LEU A 246 5.20 -10.17 -12.46
N GLU A 247 4.79 -11.17 -13.24
CA GLU A 247 5.68 -12.24 -13.68
C GLU A 247 6.72 -11.80 -14.68
N ASP A 248 6.27 -11.11 -15.74
CA ASP A 248 7.13 -10.45 -16.72
C ASP A 248 8.07 -9.45 -16.05
N LEU A 249 7.56 -8.74 -15.03
CA LEU A 249 8.34 -7.75 -14.29
C LEU A 249 9.50 -8.36 -13.52
N LEU A 250 9.37 -9.60 -13.06
CA LEU A 250 10.40 -10.31 -12.32
C LEU A 250 11.21 -11.28 -13.19
N GLY A 251 11.01 -11.25 -14.52
CA GLY A 251 11.87 -11.91 -15.50
C GLY A 251 11.80 -13.43 -15.52
N LYS A 252 10.70 -14.03 -15.06
CA LYS A 252 10.56 -15.50 -14.95
C LYS A 252 10.72 -16.21 -16.29
N ASP A 253 10.31 -15.59 -17.39
CA ASP A 253 10.34 -16.22 -18.71
C ASP A 253 11.70 -16.11 -19.41
N ASN A 254 12.49 -15.08 -19.11
CA ASN A 254 13.80 -14.87 -19.74
C ASN A 254 14.90 -15.75 -19.12
N PHE A 255 14.77 -16.10 -17.84
CA PHE A 255 15.79 -16.89 -17.13
C PHE A 255 15.82 -18.34 -17.63
N ASN A 256 14.64 -18.94 -17.84
CA ASN A 256 14.52 -20.30 -18.36
C ASN A 256 15.02 -20.40 -19.82
N SER A 257 14.78 -19.37 -20.64
CA SER A 257 15.25 -19.39 -22.04
C SER A 257 16.76 -19.26 -22.15
N ASP A 258 17.40 -18.44 -21.31
CA ASP A 258 18.85 -18.25 -21.35
C ASP A 258 19.60 -19.49 -20.82
N GLU A 259 19.05 -20.16 -19.81
CA GLU A 259 19.58 -21.42 -19.26
C GLU A 259 19.42 -22.58 -20.26
N GLU A 260 18.29 -22.66 -20.97
CA GLU A 260 18.11 -23.60 -22.09
C GLU A 260 19.10 -23.35 -23.23
N ILE A 261 19.36 -22.09 -23.58
CA ILE A 261 20.30 -21.72 -24.65
C ILE A 261 21.74 -22.05 -24.22
N SER A 262 22.09 -21.83 -22.95
CA SER A 262 23.41 -22.19 -22.41
C SER A 262 23.63 -23.71 -22.44
N ASN A 263 22.67 -24.49 -21.94
CA ASN A 263 22.75 -25.95 -21.96
C ASN A 263 22.83 -26.52 -23.38
N LYS A 264 22.10 -25.94 -24.34
CA LYS A 264 22.19 -26.33 -25.76
C LYS A 264 23.56 -26.04 -26.38
N ARG A 265 24.27 -25.00 -25.92
CA ARG A 265 25.63 -24.68 -26.39
C ARG A 265 26.70 -25.58 -25.78
N GLU A 266 26.52 -26.05 -24.55
CA GLU A 266 27.43 -27.03 -23.93
C GLU A 266 27.28 -28.41 -24.55
N LEU A 267 26.06 -28.84 -24.88
CA LEU A 267 25.82 -30.12 -25.57
C LEU A 267 26.32 -30.15 -27.02
N ALA A 268 26.62 -28.98 -27.61
CA ALA A 268 27.12 -28.85 -28.98
C ALA A 268 28.67 -28.81 -29.07
N LYS A 269 29.37 -28.90 -27.94
CA LYS A 269 30.85 -28.98 -27.87
C LYS A 269 31.28 -30.40 -27.53
#